data_AF-A0A833DB72-F1
#
_entry.id   AF-A0A833DB72-F1
#
_cell.length_a   1.000
_cell.length_b   1.000
_cell.length_c   1.000
_cell.angle_alpha   90.00
_cell.angle_beta   90.00
_cell.angle_gamma   90.00
#
_symmetry.space_group_name_H-M   'P 1'
#
loop_
_entity.id
_entity.type
_entity.pdbx_description
1 polymer ?
#
loop_
_entity_poly.entity_id
_entity_poly.type
_entity_poly.pdbx_seq_one_letter_code
_entity_poly.pdbx_strand_id
1 'polypeptide(L)' 'ALNEAFRVAIGMSLISMLSMEAAMNIVDLVLTGGAKLTWWVLVPMLVAGFLTPWPYNYWRLKKYDAACH' A
#
# COMPACT_ATOMS: atom_id res chain seq x y z
N ALA A 1 -25.46 -7.01 -6.64
CA ALA A 1 -24.90 -5.82 -7.30
C ALA A 1 -24.05 -4.97 -6.34
N LEU A 2 -24.62 -4.42 -5.26
CA LEU A 2 -23.89 -3.54 -4.32
C LEU A 2 -22.65 -4.22 -3.69
N ASN A 3 -22.79 -5.48 -3.27
CA ASN A 3 -21.72 -6.23 -2.60
C ASN A 3 -20.53 -6.51 -3.55
N GLU A 4 -20.80 -6.78 -4.83
CA GLU A 4 -19.77 -6.99 -5.85
C GLU A 4 -19.04 -5.69 -6.19
N ALA A 5 -19.77 -4.58 -6.36
CA ALA A 5 -19.17 -3.27 -6.60
C ALA A 5 -18.28 -2.81 -5.43
N PHE A 6 -18.70 -3.08 -4.19
CA PHE A 6 -17.90 -2.79 -3.00
C PHE A 6 -16.64 -3.66 -2.93
N ARG A 7 -16.75 -4.96 -3.23
CA ARG A 7 -15.60 -5.89 -3.27
C ARG A 7 -14.60 -5.51 -4.37
N VAL A 8 -15.09 -5.04 -5.52
CA VAL A 8 -14.25 -4.55 -6.62
C VAL A 8 -13.58 -3.22 -6.28
N ALA A 9 -14.31 -2.26 -5.70
CA ALA A 9 -13.75 -0.97 -5.30
C ALA A 9 -12.62 -1.15 -4.26
N ILE A 10 -12.87 -1.98 -3.24
CA ILE A 10 -11.89 -2.32 -2.21
C ILE A 10 -10.70 -3.09 -2.80
N GLY A 11 -10.95 -4.04 -3.70
CA GLY A 11 -9.94 -4.95 -4.24
C GLY A 11 -9.11 -4.42 -5.42
N MET A 12 -9.59 -3.43 -6.18
CA MET A 12 -8.84 -2.86 -7.31
C MET A 12 -7.88 -1.75 -6.89
N SER A 13 -8.22 -0.93 -5.89
CA SER A 13 -7.36 0.22 -5.55
C SER A 13 -7.47 0.73 -4.11
N LEU A 14 -8.58 0.53 -3.39
CA LEU A 14 -8.79 1.20 -2.10
C LEU A 14 -7.82 0.72 -1.00
N ILE A 15 -7.63 -0.59 -0.87
CA ILE A 15 -6.70 -1.15 0.14
C ILE A 15 -5.27 -0.72 -0.17
N SER A 16 -4.84 -0.83 -1.42
CA SER A 16 -3.48 -0.45 -1.82
C SER A 16 -3.22 1.04 -1.63
N MET A 17 -4.18 1.88 -2.01
CA MET A 17 -4.08 3.34 -1.87
C MET A 17 -3.99 3.76 -0.40
N LEU A 18 -4.88 3.22 0.45
CA LEU A 18 -4.84 3.48 1.89
C LEU A 18 -3.56 2.94 2.55
N SER A 19 -3.10 1.76 2.13
CA SER A 19 -1.87 1.17 2.68
C SER A 19 -0.63 2.00 2.34
N MET A 20 -0.59 2.59 1.14
CA MET A 20 0.51 3.40 0.67
C MET A 20 0.55 4.76 1.38
N GLU A 21 -0.60 5.43 1.48
CA GLU A 21 -0.77 6.67 2.26
C GLU A 21 -0.41 6.47 3.74
N ALA A 22 -0.95 5.43 4.37
CA ALA A 22 -0.68 5.13 5.77
C ALA A 22 0.80 4.79 6.00
N ALA A 23 1.42 3.99 5.13
CA ALA A 23 2.84 3.64 5.27
C ALA A 23 3.74 4.86 5.15
N MET A 24 3.51 5.72 4.15
CA MET A 24 4.29 6.95 3.99
C MET A 24 4.14 7.87 5.21
N ASN A 25 2.92 8.03 5.72
CA ASN A 25 2.67 8.87 6.89
C ASN A 25 3.28 8.29 8.18
N ILE A 26 3.22 6.95 8.36
CA ILE A 26 3.87 6.25 9.48
C ILE A 26 5.40 6.41 9.41
N VAL A 27 5.99 6.21 8.23
CA VAL A 27 7.44 6.34 8.04
C VAL A 27 7.90 7.76 8.33
N ASP A 28 7.13 8.76 7.90
CA ASP A 28 7.41 10.17 8.17
C ASP A 28 7.29 10.50 9.68
N LEU A 29 6.28 9.95 10.36
CA LEU A 29 6.12 10.08 11.81
C LEU A 29 7.28 9.42 12.57
N VAL A 30 7.68 8.21 12.18
CA VAL A 30 8.72 7.41 12.86
C VAL A 30 10.11 7.99 12.64
N LEU A 31 10.44 8.46 11.44
CA LEU A 31 11.79 8.94 11.11
C LEU A 31 12.00 10.41 11.45
N THR A 32 10.97 11.25 11.30
CA THR A 32 11.10 12.71 11.40
C THR A 32 10.39 13.30 12.62
N GLY A 33 9.60 12.49 13.35
CA GLY A 33 8.87 12.93 14.54
C GLY A 33 7.70 13.90 14.23
N GLY A 34 7.33 14.04 12.95
CA GLY A 34 6.28 14.91 12.44
C GLY A 34 6.35 15.05 10.91
N ALA A 35 5.27 15.54 10.29
CA ALA A 35 5.05 15.68 8.85
C ALA A 35 6.08 16.61 8.14
N LYS A 36 7.33 16.16 7.99
CA LYS A 36 8.43 16.96 7.43
C LYS A 36 9.20 16.17 6.38
N LEU A 37 9.01 16.56 5.13
CA LEU A 37 9.74 16.00 4.00
C LEU A 37 11.22 16.41 4.05
N THR A 38 12.10 15.48 4.44
CA THR A 38 13.56 15.65 4.38
C THR A 38 14.14 14.79 3.27
N TRP A 39 15.20 15.28 2.60
CA TRP A 39 15.76 14.63 1.40
C TRP A 39 16.16 13.16 1.62
N TRP A 40 16.63 12.81 2.82
CA TRP A 40 17.01 11.43 3.16
C TRP A 40 15.83 10.50 3.48
N VAL A 41 14.70 11.04 3.94
CA VAL A 41 13.49 10.25 4.28
C VAL A 41 12.70 9.84 3.03
N LEU A 42 12.93 10.52 1.90
CA LEU A 42 12.26 10.23 0.64
C LEU A 42 12.51 8.80 0.14
N VAL A 43 13.73 8.29 0.29
CA VAL A 43 14.10 6.93 -0.11
C VAL A 43 13.38 5.86 0.73
N PRO A 44 13.44 5.86 2.08
CA PRO A 44 12.70 4.91 2.89
C PRO A 44 11.17 5.08 2.77
N MET A 45 10.65 6.29 2.56
CA MET A 45 9.22 6.50 2.27
C MET A 45 8.78 5.79 0.99
N LEU A 46 9.53 5.93 -0.11
CA LEU A 46 9.21 5.28 -1.38
C LEU A 46 9.31 3.75 -1.27
N VAL A 47 10.35 3.25 -0.60
CA VAL A 47 10.52 1.81 -0.37
C VAL A 47 9.39 1.24 0.47
N ALA A 48 9.04 1.89 1.58
CA ALA A 48 7.94 1.46 2.44
C ALA A 48 6.59 1.55 1.72
N GLY A 49 6.31 2.66 1.02
CA GLY A 49 5.09 2.82 0.22
C GLY A 49 4.95 1.74 -0.85
N PHE A 50 6.05 1.30 -1.47
CA PHE A 50 6.05 0.24 -2.46
C PHE A 50 5.95 -1.17 -1.86
N LEU A 51 6.65 -1.45 -0.76
CA LEU A 51 6.61 -2.76 -0.10
C LEU A 51 5.30 -3.02 0.63
N THR A 52 4.63 -2.00 1.18
CA THR A 52 3.42 -2.19 2.00
C THR A 52 2.25 -2.87 1.28
N PRO A 53 1.90 -2.52 0.02
CA PRO A 53 0.83 -3.22 -0.69
C PRO A 53 1.27 -4.61 -1.20
N TRP A 54 2.56 -4.92 -1.19
CA TRP A 54 3.10 -6.12 -1.82
C TRP A 54 2.63 -7.43 -1.18
N PRO A 55 2.67 -7.64 0.16
CA PRO A 55 2.15 -8.85 0.81
C PRO A 55 0.67 -9.12 0.49
N TYR A 56 -0.16 -8.08 0.49
CA TYR A 56 -1.58 -8.19 0.16
C TYR A 56 -1.78 -8.59 -1.32
N ASN A 57 -1.05 -7.94 -2.22
CA ASN A 57 -1.16 -8.22 -3.65
C ASN A 57 -0.65 -9.63 -3.99
N TYR A 58 0.46 -10.08 -3.38
CA TYR A 58 0.99 -11.43 -3.58
C TYR A 58 0.07 -12.52 -3.00
N TRP A 59 -0.47 -12.31 -1.80
CA TRP A 59 -1.44 -13.24 -1.22
C TRP A 59 -2.68 -13.37 -2.10
N ARG A 60 -3.17 -12.25 -2.65
CA ARG A 60 -4.30 -12.24 -3.59
C ARG A 60 -3.97 -13.03 -4.85
N LEU A 61 -2.84 -12.76 -5.50
CA LEU A 61 -2.41 -13.48 -6.70
C LEU A 61 -2.32 -15.00 -6.46
N LYS A 62 -1.72 -15.41 -5.32
CA LYS A 62 -1.61 -16.82 -4.93
C LYS A 62 -2.97 -17.47 -4.61
N LYS A 63 -3.90 -16.73 -4.02
CA LYS A 63 -5.24 -17.23 -3.68
C LYS A 63 -6.13 -17.43 -4.92
N TYR A 64 -6.02 -16.54 -5.89
CA TYR A 64 -6.85 -16.54 -7.10
C TYR A 64 -6.16 -17.20 -8.29
N ASP A 65 -4.98 -17.78 -8.11
CA ASP A 65 -4.15 -18.39 -9.16
C ASP A 65 -4.01 -17.49 -10.41
N ALA A 66 -4.02 -16.17 -10.19
CA ALA A 66 -4.04 -15.16 -11.25
C ALA A 66 -2.63 -14.76 -11.71
N ALA A 67 -1.62 -15.52 -11.32
CA ALA A 67 -0.25 -15.33 -11.77
C ALA A 67 -0.06 -16.09 -13.09
N CYS A 68 -0.15 -15.38 -14.22
CA CYS A 68 0.28 -15.91 -15.50
C CYS A 68 1.82 -15.99 -15.52
N HIS A 69 2.39 -17.10 -15.03
CA HIS A 69 3.78 -17.48 -15.30
C HIS A 69 3.83 -18.88 -15.89
#